data_AF-A0A1B7MJN8-F1
#
_entry.id   AF-A0A1B7MJN8-F1
#
_cell.length_a   1.000
_cell.length_b   1.000
_cell.length_c   1.000
_cell.angle_alpha   90.00
_cell.angle_beta   90.00
_cell.angle_gamma   90.00
#
_symmetry.space_group_name_H-M   'P 1'
#
loop_
_entity.id
_entity.type
_entity.pdbx_description
1 polymer ?
#
loop_
_entity_poly.entity_id
_entity_poly.type
_entity_poly.pdbx_seq_one_letter_code
_entity_poly.pdbx_strand_id
1 'polypeptide(L)'
;YMRADLESLVAEQVSTPMQSQDDVGKYLCRFCKVSTYLLSKKCLTETERDHLFLDSFPTDMQNHIRWHLEIKQPDLHPDNAYSQQDVLTAALFILQGSPLVH
;
A
#
# COMPACT_ATOMS: atom_id res chain seq x y z
N TYR A 1 1.09 -15.69 12.89
CA TYR A 1 1.11 -14.24 12.74
C TYR A 1 -0.03 -13.65 13.55
N MET A 2 0.25 -12.57 14.27
CA MET A 2 -0.66 -11.70 14.99
C MET A 2 -0.74 -10.35 14.27
N ARG A 3 -1.72 -9.51 14.61
CA ARG A 3 -1.83 -8.15 14.05
C ARG A 3 -0.53 -7.35 14.23
N ALA A 4 0.11 -7.48 15.39
CA ALA A 4 1.39 -6.86 15.69
C ALA A 4 2.53 -7.26 14.74
N ASP A 5 2.53 -8.49 14.19
CA ASP A 5 3.53 -8.89 13.18
C ASP A 5 3.35 -8.09 11.88
N LEU A 6 2.10 -7.80 11.50
CA LEU A 6 1.79 -7.00 10.31
C LEU A 6 2.14 -5.52 10.54
N GLU A 7 1.82 -4.98 11.72
CA GLU A 7 2.14 -3.59 12.08
C GLU A 7 3.64 -3.37 12.20
N SER A 8 4.41 -4.33 12.74
CA SER A 8 5.88 -4.29 12.72
C SER A 8 6.41 -4.24 11.30
N LEU A 9 5.90 -5.11 10.42
CA LEU A 9 6.31 -5.17 9.02
C LEU A 9 6.01 -3.85 8.28
N VAL A 10 4.89 -3.21 8.58
CA VAL A 10 4.54 -1.87 8.07
C VAL A 10 5.52 -0.82 8.60
N ALA A 11 5.78 -0.78 9.91
CA ALA A 11 6.68 0.21 10.52
C ALA A 11 8.15 0.07 10.06
N GLU A 12 8.63 -1.16 9.92
CA GLU A 12 9.93 -1.48 9.34
C GLU A 12 10.02 -1.00 7.90
N GLN A 13 8.94 -1.17 7.14
CA GLN A 13 8.88 -0.74 5.76
C GLN A 13 8.81 0.79 5.61
N VAL A 14 8.06 1.50 6.46
CA VAL A 14 8.04 2.97 6.46
C VAL A 14 9.44 3.54 6.68
N SER A 15 10.25 2.87 7.50
CA SER A 15 11.64 3.25 7.77
C SER A 15 12.61 2.88 6.64
N THR A 16 12.19 2.02 5.70
CA THR A 16 13.02 1.53 4.60
C THR A 16 12.57 2.19 3.29
N PRO A 17 13.39 3.01 2.63
CA PRO A 17 12.98 3.68 1.40
C PRO A 17 12.74 2.65 0.28
N MET A 18 11.50 2.55 -0.20
CA MET A 18 11.18 1.80 -1.43
C MET A 18 11.58 2.67 -2.63
N GLN A 19 12.76 2.41 -3.20
CA GLN A 19 13.26 3.20 -4.33
C GLN A 19 13.08 2.51 -5.68
N SER A 20 12.72 1.22 -5.68
CA SER A 20 12.57 0.43 -6.90
C SER A 20 11.31 -0.43 -6.89
N GLN A 21 10.84 -0.81 -8.07
CA GLN A 21 9.72 -1.75 -8.22
C GLN A 21 10.03 -3.12 -7.58
N ASP A 22 11.30 -3.52 -7.55
CA ASP A 22 11.74 -4.75 -6.90
C ASP A 22 11.55 -4.69 -5.38
N ASP A 23 11.80 -3.55 -4.75
CA ASP A 23 11.57 -3.34 -3.32
C ASP A 23 10.07 -3.45 -2.99
N VAL A 24 9.22 -2.83 -3.82
CA VAL A 24 7.76 -2.96 -3.70
C VAL A 24 7.32 -4.41 -3.86
N GLY A 25 7.86 -5.15 -4.83
CA GLY A 25 7.55 -6.55 -5.05
C GLY A 25 7.94 -7.46 -3.88
N LYS A 26 9.14 -7.25 -3.32
CA LYS A 26 9.61 -7.97 -2.12
C LYS A 26 8.72 -7.68 -0.92
N TYR A 27 8.40 -6.42 -0.70
CA TYR A 27 7.50 -6.00 0.37
C TYR A 27 6.10 -6.61 0.20
N LEU A 28 5.49 -6.46 -0.98
CA LEU A 28 4.17 -6.99 -1.30
C LEU A 28 4.08 -8.48 -1.03
N CYS A 29 5.10 -9.26 -1.41
CA CYS A 29 5.13 -10.70 -1.15
C CYS A 29 5.08 -11.01 0.36
N ARG A 30 5.86 -10.29 1.17
CA ARG A 30 5.87 -10.46 2.64
C ARG A 30 4.56 -10.01 3.27
N PHE A 31 4.07 -8.83 2.89
CA PHE A 31 2.81 -8.27 3.37
C PHE A 31 1.64 -9.21 3.07
N CYS A 32 1.49 -9.66 1.81
CA CYS A 32 0.45 -10.60 1.39
C CYS A 32 0.48 -11.92 2.18
N LYS A 33 1.67 -12.44 2.48
CA LYS A 33 1.80 -13.68 3.26
C LYS A 33 1.23 -13.53 4.67
N VAL A 34 1.53 -12.41 5.33
CA VAL A 34 1.06 -12.14 6.70
C VAL A 34 -0.42 -11.75 6.69
N SER A 35 -0.83 -10.85 5.80
CA SER A 35 -2.21 -10.35 5.73
C SER A 35 -3.20 -11.44 5.32
N THR A 36 -2.87 -12.30 4.35
CA THR A 36 -3.73 -13.43 3.94
C THR A 36 -3.95 -14.41 5.08
N TYR A 37 -2.91 -14.68 5.88
CA TYR A 37 -3.04 -15.52 7.06
C TYR A 37 -3.99 -14.90 8.09
N LEU A 38 -3.87 -13.59 8.35
CA LEU A 38 -4.71 -12.88 9.31
C LEU A 38 -6.17 -12.77 8.85
N LEU A 39 -6.40 -12.52 7.56
CA LEU A 39 -7.72 -12.53 6.93
C LEU A 39 -8.39 -13.90 7.08
N SER A 40 -7.66 -14.99 6.81
CA SER A 40 -8.16 -16.36 6.99
C SER A 40 -8.55 -16.66 8.44
N LYS A 41 -7.86 -16.06 9.41
CA LYS A 41 -8.19 -16.17 10.85
C LYS A 41 -9.23 -15.17 11.34
N LYS A 42 -9.75 -14.30 10.47
CA LYS A 42 -10.66 -13.18 10.82
C LYS A 42 -10.07 -12.25 11.89
N CYS A 43 -8.74 -12.16 11.96
CA CYS A 43 -8.03 -11.26 12.86
C CYS A 43 -7.73 -9.90 12.22
N LEU A 44 -8.09 -9.75 10.95
CA LEU A 44 -7.91 -8.55 10.13
C LEU A 44 -9.07 -8.50 9.14
N THR A 45 -9.60 -7.31 8.87
CA THR A 45 -10.58 -7.09 7.79
C THR A 45 -9.88 -6.65 6.51
N GLU A 46 -10.54 -6.79 5.36
CA GLU A 46 -9.97 -6.32 4.08
C GLU A 46 -9.72 -4.81 4.08
N THR A 47 -10.64 -4.03 4.65
CA THR A 47 -10.49 -2.58 4.83
C THR A 47 -9.28 -2.23 5.70
N GLU A 48 -9.07 -2.93 6.81
CA GLU A 48 -7.88 -2.71 7.64
C GLU A 48 -6.58 -3.09 6.94
N ARG A 49 -6.57 -4.21 6.19
CA ARG A 49 -5.43 -4.58 5.35
C ARG A 49 -5.10 -3.46 4.37
N ASP A 50 -6.11 -2.93 3.70
CA ASP A 50 -5.94 -1.92 2.66
C ASP A 50 -5.41 -0.61 3.21
N HIS A 51 -5.92 -0.16 4.38
CA HIS A 51 -5.34 0.97 5.10
C HIS A 51 -3.88 0.74 5.49
N LEU A 52 -3.56 -0.42 6.08
CA LEU A 52 -2.19 -0.77 6.48
C LEU A 52 -1.23 -0.84 5.27
N PHE A 53 -1.74 -1.28 4.11
CA PHE A 53 -0.93 -1.32 2.90
C PHE A 53 -0.58 0.08 2.42
N LEU A 54 -1.54 1.02 2.40
CA LEU A 54 -1.25 2.41 2.06
C LEU A 54 -0.30 3.07 3.08
N ASP A 55 -0.50 2.80 4.37
CA ASP A 55 0.31 3.39 5.45
C ASP A 55 1.78 2.93 5.41
N SER A 56 2.06 1.78 4.81
CA SER A 56 3.41 1.25 4.66
C SER A 56 4.33 2.00 3.70
N PHE A 57 3.78 2.90 2.90
CA PHE A 57 4.57 3.74 2.01
C PHE A 57 5.08 4.99 2.76
N PRO A 58 6.23 5.57 2.36
CA PRO A 58 6.67 6.85 2.89
C PRO A 58 5.62 7.95 2.64
N THR A 59 5.49 8.93 3.56
CA THR A 59 4.46 9.98 3.50
C THR A 59 4.41 10.73 2.16
N ASP A 60 5.58 11.01 1.56
CA ASP A 60 5.68 11.65 0.25
C ASP A 60 5.00 10.81 -0.85
N MET A 61 5.30 9.51 -0.87
CA MET A 61 4.73 8.56 -1.80
C MET A 61 3.24 8.30 -1.52
N GLN A 62 2.81 8.26 -0.26
CA GLN A 62 1.40 8.15 0.10
C GLN A 62 0.57 9.30 -0.49
N ASN A 63 1.09 10.54 -0.42
CA ASN A 63 0.39 11.70 -0.95
C ASN A 63 0.23 11.62 -2.46
N HIS A 64 1.30 11.22 -3.18
CA HIS A 64 1.21 10.99 -4.62
C HIS A 64 0.27 9.85 -4.99
N ILE A 65 0.26 8.76 -4.21
CA ILE A 65 -0.67 7.64 -4.41
C ILE A 65 -2.10 8.13 -4.24
N ARG A 66 -2.42 8.80 -3.12
CA ARG A 66 -3.78 9.35 -2.89
C ARG A 66 -4.19 10.27 -4.01
N TRP A 67 -3.35 11.24 -4.38
CA TRP A 67 -3.65 12.18 -5.45
C TRP A 67 -3.95 11.49 -6.79
N HIS A 68 -3.14 10.49 -7.16
CA HIS A 68 -3.36 9.72 -8.38
C HIS A 68 -4.66 8.90 -8.33
N LEU A 69 -5.01 8.36 -7.15
CA LEU A 69 -6.25 7.60 -6.96
C LEU A 69 -7.49 8.50 -6.90
N GLU A 70 -7.42 9.68 -6.30
CA GLU A 70 -8.47 10.70 -6.31
C GLU A 70 -8.85 11.12 -7.74
N ILE A 71 -7.86 11.25 -8.62
CA ILE A 71 -8.10 11.55 -10.04
C ILE A 71 -8.79 10.38 -10.76
N LYS A 72 -8.41 9.14 -10.44
CA LYS A 72 -8.96 7.93 -11.10
C LYS A 72 -10.32 7.51 -10.55
N GLN A 73 -10.60 7.79 -9.28
CA GLN A 73 -11.77 7.34 -8.56
C GLN A 73 -12.41 8.53 -7.81
N PRO A 74 -12.91 9.56 -8.53
CA PRO A 74 -13.46 10.76 -7.90
C PRO A 74 -14.74 10.50 -7.08
N ASP A 75 -15.46 9.41 -7.38
CA ASP A 75 -16.65 8.99 -6.65
C ASP A 75 -16.36 8.24 -5.34
N LEU A 76 -15.09 7.86 -5.08
CA LEU A 76 -14.72 7.17 -3.85
C LEU A 76 -14.56 8.19 -2.71
N HIS A 77 -15.32 8.01 -1.63
CA HIS A 77 -15.24 8.87 -0.46
C HIS A 77 -13.86 8.72 0.22
N PRO A 78 -13.21 9.81 0.67
CA PRO A 78 -11.87 9.77 1.28
C PRO A 78 -11.77 8.98 2.59
N ASP A 79 -12.92 8.69 3.23
CA ASP A 79 -13.01 7.79 4.40
C ASP A 79 -12.93 6.31 4.01
N ASN A 80 -13.15 5.98 2.73
CA ASN A 80 -13.08 4.62 2.25
C ASN A 80 -11.63 4.23 1.93
N ALA A 81 -11.25 3.03 2.34
CA ALA A 81 -9.95 2.46 1.97
C ALA A 81 -9.86 2.28 0.44
N TYR A 82 -8.75 2.71 -0.14
CA TYR A 82 -8.37 2.31 -1.49
C TYR A 82 -7.93 0.84 -1.49
N SER A 83 -8.43 0.05 -2.44
CA SER A 83 -8.06 -1.35 -2.57
C SER A 83 -6.53 -1.52 -2.67
N GLN A 84 -5.96 -2.57 -2.06
CA GLN A 84 -4.53 -2.90 -2.16
C GLN A 84 -4.00 -2.86 -3.61
N GLN A 85 -4.82 -3.33 -4.57
CA GLN A 85 -4.46 -3.37 -5.99
C GLN A 85 -4.34 -1.98 -6.63
N ASP A 86 -5.23 -1.06 -6.27
CA ASP A 86 -5.21 0.32 -6.77
C ASP A 86 -4.00 1.06 -6.21
N VAL A 87 -3.75 0.91 -4.91
CA VAL A 87 -2.56 1.44 -4.23
C VAL A 87 -1.27 0.92 -4.86
N LEU A 88 -1.17 -0.40 -5.11
CA LEU A 88 -0.01 -1.00 -5.76
C LEU A 88 0.20 -0.44 -7.17
N THR A 89 -0.89 -0.33 -7.95
CA THR A 89 -0.83 0.19 -9.32
C THR A 89 -0.35 1.63 -9.34
N ALA A 90 -0.86 2.47 -8.43
CA ALA A 90 -0.41 3.85 -8.27
C ALA A 90 1.06 3.94 -7.82
N ALA A 91 1.47 3.12 -6.86
CA ALA A 91 2.85 3.06 -6.38
C ALA A 91 3.84 2.70 -7.48
N LEU A 92 3.53 1.67 -8.28
CA LEU A 92 4.36 1.26 -9.41
C LEU A 92 4.43 2.35 -10.49
N PHE A 93 3.33 3.06 -10.76
CA PHE A 93 3.30 4.18 -11.70
C PHE A 93 4.21 5.34 -11.28
N ILE A 94 4.23 5.66 -9.98
CA ILE A 94 5.13 6.69 -9.42
C ILE A 94 6.59 6.27 -9.55
N LEU A 95 6.91 5.00 -9.24
CA LEU A 95 8.29 4.47 -9.29
C LEU A 95 8.81 4.21 -10.70
N GLN A 96 7.93 3.96 -11.67
CA GLN A 96 8.33 3.87 -13.08
C GLN A 96 8.78 5.22 -13.65
N GLY A 97 8.66 6.31 -12.86
CA GLY A 97 9.05 7.64 -13.24
C GLY A 97 8.25 8.03 -14.47
N SER A 98 6.97 8.37 -14.31
CA SER A 98 6.25 8.91 -15.46
C SER A 98 6.98 10.16 -15.94
N PRO A 99 7.51 10.17 -17.19
CA PRO A 99 7.70 11.43 -17.85
C PRO A 99 6.27 11.97 -18.01
N LEU A 100 5.97 13.03 -17.26
CA LEU A 100 4.88 13.92 -17.64
C LEU A 100 5.17 14.30 -19.09
N VAL A 101 4.48 13.66 -20.02
CA VAL A 101 4.57 13.97 -21.45
C VAL A 101 4.23 15.45 -21.57
N HIS A 102 5.16 16.17 -22.19
CA HIS A 102 5.13 17.60 -22.51
C HIS A 102 3.82 18.05 -23.16
#